data_AF-A0A024HIL7-F1
#
_entry.id   AF-A0A024HIL7-F1
#
_cell.length_a   1.000
_cell.length_b   1.000
_cell.length_c   1.000
_cell.angle_alpha   90.00
_cell.angle_beta   90.00
_cell.angle_gamma   90.00
#
_symmetry.space_group_name_H-M   'P 1'
#
loop_
_entity.id
_entity.type
_entity.pdbx_description
1 polymer ?
#
loop_
_entity_poly.entity_id
_entity_poly.type
_entity_poly.pdbx_seq_one_letter_code
_entity_poly.pdbx_strand_id
1 'polypeptide(L)'
;MMLNEDGVTAFPTYEQLRPWLASTPCAGQASHETVARALTLLRLTRWLSLVRRRRDPKTGRILGNLYVLHDEPLTPFEAMQLDADYLQLVSQALGHSAKAVQVVGLHTLKEIAEDPLLSGRTLPSRLQVLAERLASQGIGTQESYPQEDMVHDSEEGAPSLLRNPEHPSSESEAGPKPASDGSLRNPKQDRTVRSSRINEVRTTARERGQVRAMQGVRLPDRFLGLKEEQQAGAMVALQQVDVPLRQAVLDEWADRCRGNTIRNPAGYLFGIIQRAIRGEFNAWAKQAGATAPPTAARDAPSEAPRNVVPPEVAKQHIERLRDLLRKS
;
A
#
# COMPACT_ATOMS: atom_id res chain seq x y z
N MET A 1 -5.61 -20.03 9.38
CA MET A 1 -5.97 -18.59 9.44
C MET A 1 -6.39 -18.28 10.87
N MET A 2 -5.70 -17.38 11.57
CA MET A 2 -6.17 -16.89 12.87
C MET A 2 -7.28 -15.88 12.63
N LEU A 3 -8.52 -16.31 12.79
CA LEU A 3 -9.70 -15.45 12.74
C LEU A 3 -9.95 -14.91 14.15
N ASN A 4 -10.07 -13.60 14.29
CA ASN A 4 -10.62 -13.02 15.52
C ASN A 4 -12.12 -13.32 15.61
N GLU A 5 -12.72 -13.18 16.81
CA GLU A 5 -14.18 -13.32 17.01
C GLU A 5 -15.00 -12.40 16.09
N ASP A 6 -14.39 -11.34 15.58
CA ASP A 6 -14.95 -10.41 14.59
C ASP A 6 -14.94 -10.95 13.13
N GLY A 7 -14.51 -12.19 12.87
CA GLY A 7 -14.47 -12.81 11.54
C GLY A 7 -13.37 -12.28 10.60
N VAL A 8 -12.50 -11.40 11.09
CA VAL A 8 -11.38 -10.82 10.33
C VAL A 8 -10.09 -11.57 10.68
N THR A 9 -9.31 -11.94 9.67
CA THR A 9 -7.97 -12.52 9.88
C THR A 9 -7.09 -11.52 10.61
N ALA A 10 -6.65 -11.87 11.81
CA ALA A 10 -5.76 -11.01 12.59
C ALA A 10 -4.37 -11.04 11.97
N PHE A 11 -3.85 -9.88 11.54
CA PHE A 11 -2.43 -9.77 11.26
C PHE A 11 -1.65 -10.03 12.57
N PRO A 12 -0.52 -10.77 12.54
CA PRO A 12 0.20 -11.12 13.76
C PRO A 12 0.60 -9.89 14.58
N THR A 13 0.53 -10.00 15.90
CA THR A 13 0.98 -8.93 16.80
C THR A 13 2.50 -8.79 16.76
N TYR A 14 3.01 -7.66 17.24
CA TYR A 14 4.46 -7.43 17.30
C TYR A 14 5.16 -8.57 18.05
N GLU A 15 4.64 -8.97 19.21
CA GLU A 15 5.18 -10.09 20.00
C GLU A 15 5.23 -11.40 19.23
N GLN A 16 4.24 -11.67 18.37
CA GLN A 16 4.22 -12.86 17.52
C GLN A 16 5.23 -12.79 16.37
N LEU A 17 5.56 -11.59 15.87
CA LEU A 17 6.51 -11.38 14.78
C LEU A 17 7.98 -11.38 15.24
N ARG A 18 8.23 -10.95 16.48
CA ARG A 18 9.59 -10.80 17.02
C ARG A 18 10.47 -12.05 16.87
N PRO A 19 10.00 -13.29 17.09
CA PRO A 19 10.84 -14.48 16.93
C PRO A 19 11.29 -14.72 15.49
N TRP A 20 10.45 -14.36 14.50
CA TRP A 20 10.70 -14.64 13.08
C TRP A 20 11.56 -13.60 12.38
N LEU A 21 11.75 -12.43 13.01
CA LEU A 21 12.49 -11.30 12.44
C LEU A 21 13.88 -11.10 13.06
N ALA A 22 14.35 -12.07 13.85
CA ALA A 22 15.71 -12.06 14.38
C ALA A 22 16.73 -12.32 13.25
N SER A 23 17.74 -11.46 13.14
CA SER A 23 18.73 -11.50 12.06
C SER A 23 19.80 -12.59 12.21
N THR A 24 19.91 -13.20 13.38
CA THR A 24 20.93 -14.22 13.68
C THR A 24 20.27 -15.50 14.17
N PRO A 25 20.69 -16.68 13.65
CA PRO A 25 20.20 -17.96 14.16
C PRO A 25 20.50 -18.05 15.67
N CYS A 26 19.52 -18.52 16.43
CA CYS A 26 19.56 -18.64 17.90
C CYS A 26 19.59 -17.31 18.70
N ALA A 27 19.35 -16.15 18.08
CA ALA A 27 19.02 -14.95 18.87
C ALA A 27 17.59 -15.05 19.42
N GLY A 28 17.38 -14.58 20.65
CA GLY A 28 16.11 -14.73 21.36
C GLY A 28 14.91 -14.19 20.60
N GLN A 29 14.82 -12.87 20.43
CA GLN A 29 13.70 -12.18 19.77
C GLN A 29 14.14 -10.84 19.21
N ALA A 30 13.62 -10.45 18.03
CA ALA A 30 13.82 -9.10 17.48
C ALA A 30 13.23 -8.02 18.41
N SER A 31 13.75 -6.80 18.33
CA SER A 31 13.15 -5.66 19.04
C SER A 31 11.86 -5.18 18.36
N HIS A 32 11.03 -4.44 19.09
CA HIS A 32 9.83 -3.80 18.53
C HIS A 32 10.18 -2.82 17.39
N GLU A 33 11.34 -2.15 17.49
CA GLU A 33 11.84 -1.27 16.44
C GLU A 33 12.16 -2.06 15.16
N THR A 34 12.80 -3.23 15.29
CA THR A 34 13.08 -4.12 14.16
C THR A 34 11.78 -4.57 13.48
N VAL A 35 10.76 -4.95 14.26
CA VAL A 35 9.44 -5.30 13.70
C VAL A 35 8.81 -4.11 13.00
N ALA A 36 8.80 -2.93 13.62
CA ALA A 36 8.25 -1.71 13.01
C ALA A 36 8.97 -1.34 11.70
N ARG A 37 10.29 -1.47 11.67
CA ARG A 37 11.10 -1.23 10.48
C ARG A 37 10.81 -2.27 9.38
N ALA A 38 10.69 -3.56 9.73
CA ALA A 38 10.32 -4.60 8.77
C ALA A 38 8.94 -4.34 8.15
N LEU A 39 7.94 -3.99 8.96
CA LEU A 39 6.61 -3.62 8.47
C LEU A 39 6.64 -2.35 7.60
N THR A 40 7.45 -1.37 7.99
CA THR A 40 7.64 -0.14 7.20
C THR A 40 8.23 -0.45 5.82
N LEU A 41 9.25 -1.32 5.77
CA LEU A 41 9.85 -1.76 4.52
C LEU A 41 8.86 -2.54 3.66
N LEU A 42 8.12 -3.49 4.23
CA LEU A 42 7.08 -4.25 3.51
C LEU A 42 5.97 -3.36 2.93
N ARG A 43 5.63 -2.28 3.65
CA ARG A 43 4.68 -1.28 3.16
C ARG A 43 5.27 -0.42 2.04
N LEU A 44 6.49 0.07 2.18
CA LEU A 44 7.18 0.84 1.14
C LEU A 44 7.40 0.03 -0.14
N THR A 45 7.68 -1.27 0.01
CA THR A 45 7.82 -2.20 -1.13
C THR A 45 6.50 -2.81 -1.58
N ARG A 46 5.37 -2.36 -1.00
CA ARG A 46 4.00 -2.67 -1.45
C ARG A 46 3.59 -4.14 -1.37
N TRP A 47 4.29 -4.94 -0.57
CA TRP A 47 3.87 -6.31 -0.20
C TRP A 47 2.78 -6.29 0.88
N LEU A 48 2.72 -5.21 1.65
CA LEU A 48 1.76 -5.02 2.72
C LEU A 48 1.06 -3.65 2.57
N SER A 49 -0.26 -3.60 2.63
CA SER A 49 -1.01 -2.33 2.65
C SER A 49 -1.70 -2.12 3.98
N LEU A 50 -1.62 -0.91 4.54
CA LEU A 50 -2.42 -0.53 5.72
C LEU A 50 -3.76 0.01 5.24
N VAL A 51 -4.77 -0.85 5.20
CA VAL A 51 -6.09 -0.50 4.63
C VAL A 51 -6.93 0.29 5.62
N ARG A 52 -6.83 -0.03 6.92
CA ARG A 52 -7.65 0.64 7.94
C ARG A 52 -6.93 0.67 9.28
N ARG A 53 -7.08 1.79 10.00
CA ARG A 53 -6.82 1.84 11.45
C ARG A 53 -8.14 1.70 12.17
N ARG A 54 -8.35 0.59 12.89
CA ARG A 54 -9.54 0.40 13.74
C ARG A 54 -9.48 1.46 14.83
N ARG A 55 -10.55 2.23 14.99
CA ARG A 55 -10.71 3.19 16.08
C ARG A 55 -11.89 2.79 16.94
N ASP A 56 -11.78 3.01 18.23
CA ASP A 56 -12.89 2.88 19.16
C ASP A 56 -13.93 3.94 18.80
N PRO A 57 -15.19 3.56 18.52
CA PRO A 57 -16.22 4.52 18.15
C PRO A 57 -16.56 5.51 19.28
N LYS A 58 -16.35 5.14 20.55
CA LYS A 58 -16.68 5.99 21.69
C LYS A 58 -15.54 6.94 22.06
N THR A 59 -14.30 6.45 22.04
CA THR A 59 -13.14 7.22 22.50
C THR A 59 -12.27 7.78 21.37
N GLY A 60 -12.48 7.34 20.12
CA GLY A 60 -11.67 7.71 18.97
C GLY A 60 -10.24 7.15 18.98
N ARG A 61 -9.86 6.38 20.02
CA ARG A 61 -8.53 5.79 20.16
C ARG A 61 -8.31 4.71 19.11
N ILE A 62 -7.11 4.63 18.56
CA ILE A 62 -6.75 3.58 17.61
C ILE A 62 -6.65 2.26 18.38
N LEU A 63 -7.51 1.31 18.05
CA LEU A 63 -7.56 -0.05 18.60
C LEU A 63 -6.60 -1.00 17.88
N GLY A 64 -6.26 -0.71 16.62
CA GLY A 64 -5.33 -1.55 15.87
C GLY A 64 -5.21 -1.17 14.40
N ASN A 65 -4.30 -1.85 13.72
CA ASN A 65 -4.02 -1.67 12.30
C ASN A 65 -4.48 -2.91 11.53
N LEU A 66 -5.21 -2.72 10.44
CA LEU A 66 -5.63 -3.77 9.52
C LEU A 66 -4.72 -3.74 8.31
N TYR A 67 -3.92 -4.79 8.17
CA TYR A 67 -3.03 -4.98 7.04
C TYR A 67 -3.59 -6.01 6.06
N VAL A 68 -3.33 -5.79 4.78
CA VAL A 68 -3.54 -6.77 3.72
C VAL A 68 -2.19 -7.15 3.16
N LEU A 69 -1.90 -8.45 3.15
CA LEU A 69 -0.72 -9.04 2.53
C LEU A 69 -1.05 -9.38 1.08
N HIS A 70 -0.13 -9.06 0.17
CA HIS A 70 -0.29 -9.31 -1.26
C HIS A 70 0.65 -10.42 -1.72
N ASP A 71 0.23 -11.18 -2.73
CA ASP A 71 1.04 -12.24 -3.33
C ASP A 71 2.16 -11.69 -4.22
N GLU A 72 2.03 -10.42 -4.65
CA GLU A 72 3.03 -9.69 -5.42
C GLU A 72 3.02 -8.21 -4.99
N PRO A 73 4.13 -7.47 -5.15
CA PRO A 73 4.14 -6.06 -4.80
C PRO A 73 3.16 -5.31 -5.70
N LEU A 74 2.22 -4.58 -5.09
CA LEU A 74 1.26 -3.77 -5.83
C LEU A 74 1.96 -2.71 -6.66
N THR A 75 1.33 -2.23 -7.73
CA THR A 75 1.77 -1.01 -8.43
C THR A 75 1.68 0.23 -7.51
N PRO A 76 2.43 1.32 -7.79
CA PRO A 76 2.34 2.52 -6.96
C PRO A 76 0.93 3.11 -6.95
N PHE A 77 0.24 3.12 -8.10
CA PHE A 77 -1.17 3.48 -8.19
C PHE A 77 -2.06 2.62 -7.27
N GLU A 78 -2.02 1.29 -7.38
CA GLU A 78 -2.84 0.39 -6.54
C GLU A 78 -2.57 0.60 -5.04
N ALA A 79 -1.32 0.81 -4.65
CA ALA A 79 -0.95 1.08 -3.25
C ALA A 79 -1.60 2.37 -2.72
N MET A 80 -1.68 3.43 -3.54
CA MET A 80 -2.34 4.69 -3.16
C MET A 80 -3.87 4.56 -3.04
N GLN A 81 -4.47 3.63 -3.79
CA GLN A 81 -5.91 3.34 -3.70
C GLN A 81 -6.23 2.62 -2.38
N LEU A 82 -5.41 1.66 -1.97
CA LEU A 82 -5.65 0.83 -0.79
C LEU A 82 -5.19 1.47 0.54
N ASP A 83 -4.04 2.13 0.56
CA ASP A 83 -3.44 2.71 1.76
C ASP A 83 -3.47 4.24 1.67
N ALA A 84 -4.42 4.86 2.38
CA ALA A 84 -4.66 6.30 2.34
C ALA A 84 -3.48 7.16 2.84
N ASP A 85 -2.55 6.56 3.61
CA ASP A 85 -1.38 7.23 4.16
C ASP A 85 -0.09 6.86 3.40
N TYR A 86 -0.18 6.20 2.25
CA TYR A 86 0.98 5.66 1.53
C TYR A 86 2.01 6.73 1.13
N LEU A 87 1.59 7.84 0.52
CA LEU A 87 2.50 8.94 0.18
C LEU A 87 3.07 9.62 1.43
N GLN A 88 2.30 9.65 2.53
CA GLN A 88 2.81 10.14 3.81
C GLN A 88 3.90 9.20 4.37
N LEU A 89 3.73 7.89 4.22
CA LEU A 89 4.75 6.90 4.58
C LEU A 89 6.03 7.10 3.76
N VAL A 90 5.92 7.32 2.44
CA VAL A 90 7.06 7.64 1.58
C VAL A 90 7.76 8.92 2.05
N SER A 91 7.00 9.98 2.37
CA SER A 91 7.54 11.23 2.91
C SER A 91 8.33 11.04 4.21
N GLN A 92 7.84 10.18 5.11
CA GLN A 92 8.51 9.85 6.35
C GLN A 92 9.79 9.02 6.10
N ALA A 93 9.75 8.09 5.14
CA ALA A 93 10.89 7.26 4.78
C ALA A 93 12.08 8.09 4.29
N LEU A 94 11.83 9.09 3.46
CA LEU A 94 12.85 10.05 2.99
C LEU A 94 13.55 10.79 4.14
N GLY A 95 12.87 11.00 5.26
CA GLY A 95 13.44 11.67 6.44
C GLY A 95 13.92 10.72 7.54
N HIS A 96 13.91 9.40 7.31
CA HIS A 96 14.04 8.38 8.35
C HIS A 96 15.50 8.19 8.81
N SER A 97 15.72 7.94 10.10
CA SER A 97 17.07 7.75 10.67
C SER A 97 17.77 6.49 10.16
N ALA A 98 17.01 5.39 9.97
CA ALA A 98 17.53 4.15 9.41
C ALA A 98 17.77 4.25 7.90
N LYS A 99 19.04 4.18 7.49
CA LYS A 99 19.47 4.31 6.08
C LYS A 99 18.78 3.36 5.11
N ALA A 100 18.48 2.12 5.51
CA ALA A 100 17.80 1.18 4.62
C ALA A 100 16.36 1.64 4.28
N VAL A 101 15.65 2.23 5.25
CA VAL A 101 14.30 2.78 5.03
C VAL A 101 14.38 3.98 4.10
N GLN A 102 15.37 4.84 4.29
CA GLN A 102 15.60 6.00 3.43
C GLN A 102 15.93 5.61 1.98
N VAL A 103 16.84 4.65 1.79
CA VAL A 103 17.20 4.15 0.46
C VAL A 103 16.00 3.53 -0.25
N VAL A 104 15.22 2.71 0.47
CA VAL A 104 13.99 2.14 -0.11
C VAL A 104 12.99 3.24 -0.43
N GLY A 105 12.78 4.23 0.44
CA GLY A 105 11.91 5.38 0.17
C GLY A 105 12.29 6.16 -1.09
N LEU A 106 13.59 6.38 -1.32
CA LEU A 106 14.10 7.01 -2.55
C LEU A 106 13.85 6.17 -3.80
N HIS A 107 13.97 4.84 -3.71
CA HIS A 107 13.64 3.93 -4.81
C HIS A 107 12.14 3.91 -5.08
N THR A 108 11.31 3.81 -4.05
CA THR A 108 9.86 3.89 -4.15
C THR A 108 9.41 5.20 -4.82
N LEU A 109 10.07 6.31 -4.51
CA LEU A 109 9.77 7.60 -5.14
C LEU A 109 10.07 7.59 -6.65
N LYS A 110 11.17 6.95 -7.07
CA LYS A 110 11.48 6.77 -8.50
C LYS A 110 10.44 5.90 -9.19
N GLU A 111 10.02 4.81 -8.55
CA GLU A 111 8.97 3.92 -9.06
C GLU A 111 7.63 4.66 -9.23
N ILE A 112 7.26 5.52 -8.27
CA ILE A 112 6.07 6.38 -8.39
C ILE A 112 6.18 7.31 -9.60
N ALA A 113 7.36 7.89 -9.83
CA ALA A 113 7.58 8.80 -10.96
C ALA A 113 7.48 8.10 -12.33
N GLU A 114 7.77 6.80 -12.37
CA GLU A 114 7.87 5.99 -13.57
C GLU A 114 6.62 5.11 -13.79
N ASP A 115 5.64 5.17 -12.89
CA ASP A 115 4.42 4.38 -12.95
C ASP A 115 3.54 4.79 -14.14
N PRO A 116 3.24 3.87 -15.08
CA PRO A 116 2.41 4.16 -16.23
C PRO A 116 1.00 4.62 -15.85
N LEU A 117 0.39 4.04 -14.81
CA LEU A 117 -0.98 4.38 -14.39
C LEU A 117 -1.10 5.80 -13.84
N LEU A 118 -0.08 6.26 -13.10
CA LEU A 118 -0.03 7.64 -12.61
C LEU A 118 0.33 8.63 -13.73
N SER A 119 1.10 8.19 -14.73
CA SER A 119 1.47 8.98 -15.91
C SER A 119 0.38 9.02 -17.00
N GLY A 120 -0.82 8.50 -16.74
CA GLY A 120 -1.94 8.50 -17.70
C GLY A 120 -1.81 7.48 -18.84
N ARG A 121 -0.94 6.48 -18.72
CA ARG A 121 -0.84 5.36 -19.65
C ARG A 121 -1.70 4.21 -19.14
N THR A 122 -2.59 3.70 -19.98
CA THR A 122 -3.46 2.57 -19.64
C THR A 122 -2.64 1.28 -19.53
N LEU A 123 -2.67 0.63 -18.37
CA LEU A 123 -2.10 -0.72 -18.19
C LEU A 123 -3.13 -1.82 -18.51
N PRO A 124 -2.65 -3.05 -18.83
CA PRO A 124 -3.47 -4.25 -18.82
C PRO A 124 -4.19 -4.42 -17.48
N SER A 125 -5.43 -4.92 -17.49
CA SER A 125 -6.17 -5.16 -16.26
C SER A 125 -5.48 -6.21 -15.36
N ARG A 126 -5.74 -6.20 -14.05
CA ARG A 126 -5.26 -7.23 -13.10
C ARG A 126 -5.60 -8.65 -13.59
N LEU A 127 -6.81 -8.82 -14.15
CA LEU A 127 -7.24 -10.06 -14.77
C LEU A 127 -6.39 -10.42 -15.99
N GLN A 128 -6.00 -9.44 -16.79
CA GLN A 128 -5.15 -9.64 -17.96
C GLN A 128 -3.73 -10.04 -17.55
N VAL A 129 -3.16 -9.43 -16.51
CA VAL A 129 -1.85 -9.83 -15.95
C VAL A 129 -1.93 -11.25 -15.35
N LEU A 130 -3.02 -11.61 -14.68
CA LEU A 130 -3.27 -12.97 -14.19
C LEU A 130 -3.44 -13.98 -15.34
N ALA A 131 -4.19 -13.60 -16.38
CA ALA A 131 -4.40 -14.43 -17.57
C ALA A 131 -3.09 -14.65 -18.34
N GLU A 132 -2.26 -13.62 -18.48
CA GLU A 132 -0.95 -13.70 -19.13
C GLU A 132 0.03 -14.56 -18.31
N ARG A 133 -0.07 -14.53 -16.98
CA ARG A 133 0.65 -15.48 -16.10
C ARG A 133 0.17 -16.91 -16.26
N LEU A 134 -1.13 -17.15 -16.28
CA LEU A 134 -1.69 -18.49 -16.52
C LEU A 134 -1.29 -19.03 -17.90
N ALA A 135 -1.30 -18.16 -18.91
CA ALA A 135 -0.85 -18.47 -20.25
C ALA A 135 0.66 -18.79 -20.30
N SER A 136 1.50 -17.99 -19.64
CA SER A 136 2.96 -18.20 -19.59
C SER A 136 3.38 -19.37 -18.69
N GLN A 137 2.54 -19.78 -17.73
CA GLN A 137 2.73 -20.98 -16.92
C GLN A 137 2.24 -22.26 -17.61
N GLY A 138 1.71 -22.17 -18.84
CA GLY A 138 1.38 -23.35 -19.66
C GLY A 138 0.20 -24.18 -19.14
N ILE A 139 -0.63 -23.65 -18.25
CA ILE A 139 -1.75 -24.39 -17.62
C ILE A 139 -2.95 -24.53 -18.59
N GLY A 140 -2.90 -23.94 -19.79
CA GLY A 140 -4.03 -23.87 -20.73
C GLY A 140 -3.90 -24.64 -22.04
N THR A 141 -2.80 -25.35 -22.30
CA THR A 141 -2.59 -26.07 -23.58
C THR A 141 -2.04 -27.46 -23.34
N GLN A 142 -2.82 -28.33 -22.70
CA GLN A 142 -2.90 -29.69 -23.19
C GLN A 142 -4.12 -29.76 -24.09
N GLU A 143 -3.86 -29.52 -25.38
CA GLU A 143 -4.72 -30.01 -26.45
C GLU A 143 -5.00 -31.49 -26.18
N SER A 144 -6.29 -31.81 -26.26
CA SER A 144 -6.85 -33.15 -26.40
C SER A 144 -5.92 -34.09 -27.17
N TYR A 145 -5.17 -34.95 -26.47
CA TYR A 145 -4.55 -36.11 -27.07
C TYR A 145 -5.62 -37.21 -27.23
N PRO A 146 -5.69 -37.93 -28.36
CA PRO A 146 -6.68 -38.98 -28.54
C PRO A 146 -6.45 -40.06 -27.49
N GLN A 147 -7.52 -40.39 -26.77
CA GLN A 147 -7.55 -41.52 -25.87
C GLN A 147 -7.51 -42.81 -26.71
N GLU A 148 -6.35 -43.46 -26.77
CA GLU A 148 -6.27 -44.86 -27.17
C GLU A 148 -6.37 -45.72 -25.90
N ASP A 149 -7.37 -46.59 -25.88
CA ASP A 149 -7.60 -47.60 -24.84
C ASP A 149 -6.37 -48.50 -24.73
N MET A 150 -5.54 -48.28 -23.71
CA MET A 150 -4.50 -49.22 -23.32
C MET A 150 -4.67 -49.57 -21.83
N VAL A 151 -5.38 -50.68 -21.65
CA VAL A 151 -5.20 -51.72 -20.63
C VAL A 151 -4.33 -51.31 -19.44
N HIS A 152 -4.97 -51.13 -18.29
CA HIS A 152 -4.31 -51.10 -16.99
C HIS A 152 -3.59 -52.44 -16.75
N ASP A 153 -2.27 -52.44 -16.89
CA ASP A 153 -1.43 -53.30 -16.05
C ASP A 153 -0.93 -52.43 -14.90
N SER A 154 -1.51 -52.66 -13.71
CA SER A 154 -1.00 -52.12 -12.46
C SER A 154 0.28 -52.87 -12.11
N GLU A 155 1.42 -52.35 -12.57
CA GLU A 155 2.69 -52.65 -11.94
C GLU A 155 2.97 -51.58 -10.88
N GLU A 156 2.80 -52.01 -9.64
CA GLU A 156 3.14 -51.35 -8.40
C GLU A 156 4.51 -50.64 -8.52
N GLY A 157 4.45 -49.31 -8.69
CA GLY A 157 5.64 -48.48 -8.82
C GLY A 157 6.50 -48.60 -7.56
N ALA A 158 7.69 -49.18 -7.72
CA ALA A 158 8.70 -49.27 -6.66
C ALA A 158 8.92 -47.89 -5.99
N PRO A 159 9.06 -47.82 -4.66
CA PRO A 159 9.22 -46.56 -3.96
C PRO A 159 10.56 -45.93 -4.37
N SER A 160 10.52 -44.91 -5.21
CA SER A 160 11.69 -44.10 -5.54
C SER A 160 12.09 -43.30 -4.30
N LEU A 161 13.03 -43.85 -3.53
CA LEU A 161 13.66 -43.15 -2.43
C LEU A 161 14.43 -41.97 -2.98
N LEU A 162 13.91 -40.77 -2.70
CA LEU A 162 14.64 -39.53 -2.90
C LEU A 162 15.95 -39.58 -2.12
N ARG A 163 17.04 -39.74 -2.87
CA ARG A 163 18.36 -39.15 -2.60
C ARG A 163 18.93 -39.39 -1.20
N ASN A 164 18.99 -40.64 -0.76
CA ASN A 164 19.98 -41.08 0.23
C ASN A 164 20.49 -42.46 -0.22
N PRO A 165 21.79 -42.63 -0.52
CA PRO A 165 22.34 -43.97 -0.69
C PRO A 165 22.30 -44.71 0.66
N GLU A 166 21.96 -45.99 0.64
CA GLU A 166 21.97 -46.82 1.85
C GLU A 166 23.37 -46.93 2.45
N HIS A 167 23.41 -47.01 3.78
CA HIS A 167 24.66 -47.13 4.54
C HIS A 167 25.23 -48.55 4.41
N PRO A 168 26.54 -48.72 4.16
CA PRO A 168 27.14 -50.06 4.12
C PRO A 168 27.03 -50.74 5.49
N SER A 169 26.72 -52.02 5.49
CA SER A 169 26.44 -52.83 6.70
C SER A 169 27.69 -53.47 7.32
N SER A 170 28.90 -53.00 6.99
CA SER A 170 30.15 -53.61 7.46
C SER A 170 31.28 -52.59 7.60
N GLU A 171 32.03 -52.64 8.71
CA GLU A 171 33.08 -51.68 9.11
C GLU A 171 34.44 -51.90 8.39
N SER A 172 34.49 -52.57 7.23
CA SER A 172 35.76 -52.87 6.54
C SER A 172 35.79 -52.59 5.04
N GLU A 173 34.84 -51.82 4.50
CA GLU A 173 34.95 -51.32 3.12
C GLU A 173 35.44 -49.88 3.05
N ALA A 174 36.39 -49.63 2.14
CA ALA A 174 36.90 -48.30 1.84
C ALA A 174 35.83 -47.48 1.10
N GLY A 175 35.39 -46.38 1.72
CA GLY A 175 34.42 -45.46 1.13
C GLY A 175 34.87 -44.83 -0.19
N PRO A 176 33.93 -44.27 -0.98
CA PRO A 176 34.24 -43.66 -2.26
C PRO A 176 35.25 -42.52 -2.09
N LYS A 177 36.34 -42.57 -2.88
CA LYS A 177 37.37 -41.53 -2.90
C LYS A 177 36.72 -40.17 -3.21
N PRO A 178 37.11 -39.09 -2.51
CA PRO A 178 36.64 -37.76 -2.86
C PRO A 178 37.04 -37.44 -4.31
N ALA A 179 36.14 -36.78 -5.04
CA ALA A 179 36.41 -36.35 -6.40
C ALA A 179 37.64 -35.43 -6.42
N SER A 180 38.54 -35.64 -7.37
CA SER A 180 39.68 -34.76 -7.61
C SER A 180 39.19 -33.35 -7.96
N ASP A 181 39.81 -32.34 -7.38
CA ASP A 181 39.46 -30.92 -7.51
C ASP A 181 39.64 -30.46 -8.98
N GLY A 182 38.59 -30.68 -9.77
CA GLY A 182 38.52 -30.35 -11.18
C GLY A 182 37.81 -29.02 -11.37
N SER A 183 38.51 -28.04 -11.95
CA SER A 183 37.95 -26.75 -12.33
C SER A 183 36.65 -26.90 -13.11
N LEU A 184 35.59 -26.28 -12.61
CA LEU A 184 34.25 -26.33 -13.20
C LEU A 184 34.26 -25.73 -14.62
N ARG A 185 33.63 -26.44 -15.57
CA ARG A 185 33.51 -26.05 -16.99
C ARG A 185 32.76 -24.74 -17.24
N ASN A 186 32.12 -24.17 -16.22
CA ASN A 186 31.62 -22.80 -16.19
C ASN A 186 31.99 -22.20 -14.82
N PRO A 187 33.06 -21.39 -14.72
CA PRO A 187 33.36 -20.68 -13.51
C PRO A 187 32.20 -19.72 -13.22
N LYS A 188 31.47 -19.93 -12.12
CA LYS A 188 30.68 -18.84 -11.55
C LYS A 188 31.71 -17.81 -11.10
N GLN A 189 31.80 -16.70 -11.83
CA GLN A 189 32.61 -15.57 -11.39
C GLN A 189 32.08 -15.13 -10.02
N ASP A 190 32.89 -15.35 -8.99
CA ASP A 190 32.80 -14.65 -7.72
C ASP A 190 32.74 -13.16 -8.01
N ARG A 191 31.53 -12.61 -7.97
CA ARG A 191 31.34 -11.17 -7.91
C ARG A 191 31.50 -10.76 -6.45
N THR A 192 32.77 -10.65 -6.06
CA THR A 192 33.18 -9.73 -5.02
C THR A 192 32.49 -8.38 -5.21
N VAL A 193 32.09 -7.80 -4.09
CA VAL A 193 31.53 -6.47 -3.96
C VAL A 193 32.31 -5.49 -4.83
N ARG A 194 31.80 -5.18 -6.02
CA ARG A 194 32.19 -3.95 -6.72
C ARG A 194 31.46 -2.84 -5.99
N SER A 195 32.20 -2.09 -5.19
CA SER A 195 31.93 -0.69 -4.95
C SER A 195 31.96 0.01 -6.32
N SER A 196 30.88 -0.12 -7.09
CA SER A 196 30.64 0.77 -8.20
C SER A 196 30.55 2.15 -7.57
N ARG A 197 31.61 2.94 -7.79
CA ARG A 197 31.62 4.38 -7.62
C ARG A 197 30.23 4.86 -8.00
N ILE A 198 29.55 5.46 -7.04
CA ILE A 198 28.40 6.29 -7.29
C ILE A 198 28.97 7.37 -8.21
N ASN A 199 28.87 7.15 -9.51
CA ASN A 199 28.95 8.25 -10.44
C ASN A 199 27.78 9.13 -10.00
N GLU A 200 28.11 10.28 -9.45
CA GLU A 200 27.23 11.43 -9.41
C GLU A 200 26.66 11.60 -10.81
N VAL A 201 25.53 10.93 -11.06
CA VAL A 201 24.63 11.31 -12.13
C VAL A 201 24.19 12.69 -11.70
N ARG A 202 24.89 13.71 -12.21
CA ARG A 202 24.51 15.11 -12.09
C ARG A 202 23.01 15.19 -12.35
N THR A 203 22.30 15.42 -11.25
CA THR A 203 20.86 15.65 -11.15
C THR A 203 20.41 16.88 -11.96
N THR A 204 21.35 17.63 -12.53
CA THR A 204 21.10 18.88 -13.27
C THR A 204 20.39 18.68 -14.62
N ALA A 205 20.54 17.52 -15.28
CA ALA A 205 19.88 17.26 -16.56
C ALA A 205 18.39 16.89 -16.39
N ARG A 206 18.04 16.13 -15.33
CA ARG A 206 16.66 15.77 -15.00
C ARG A 206 15.93 16.95 -14.32
N GLU A 207 16.62 17.72 -13.48
CA GLU A 207 16.10 19.01 -12.97
C GLU A 207 15.73 19.97 -14.10
N ARG A 208 16.56 20.11 -15.15
CA ARG A 208 16.22 20.97 -16.29
C ARG A 208 14.94 20.53 -17.03
N GLY A 209 14.67 19.22 -17.09
CA GLY A 209 13.42 18.69 -17.64
C GLY A 209 12.21 18.84 -16.69
N GLN A 210 12.42 18.62 -15.40
CA GLN A 210 11.40 18.72 -14.34
C GLN A 210 10.97 20.17 -14.07
N VAL A 211 11.90 21.12 -14.13
CA VAL A 211 11.63 22.57 -14.08
C VAL A 211 10.86 23.01 -15.33
N ARG A 212 11.09 22.37 -16.49
CA ARG A 212 10.32 22.65 -17.72
C ARG A 212 8.89 22.13 -17.67
N ALA A 213 8.65 21.02 -16.95
CA ALA A 213 7.31 20.44 -16.76
C ALA A 213 6.45 21.17 -15.70
N MET A 214 7.03 22.12 -14.97
CA MET A 214 6.39 22.91 -13.92
C MET A 214 6.28 24.41 -14.28
N GLN A 215 6.27 24.74 -15.58
CA GLN A 215 6.01 26.10 -16.04
C GLN A 215 4.58 26.53 -15.63
N GLY A 216 4.47 27.19 -14.47
CA GLY A 216 3.21 27.76 -13.98
C GLY A 216 2.90 27.56 -12.48
N VAL A 217 3.69 26.77 -11.74
CA VAL A 217 3.42 26.52 -10.30
C VAL A 217 4.24 27.48 -9.43
N ARG A 218 3.58 28.24 -8.55
CA ARG A 218 4.22 29.12 -7.57
C ARG A 218 4.48 28.33 -6.29
N LEU A 219 5.74 28.15 -5.96
CA LEU A 219 6.18 27.45 -4.75
C LEU A 219 6.12 28.40 -3.55
N PRO A 220 5.37 28.07 -2.48
CA PRO A 220 5.34 28.88 -1.26
C PRO A 220 6.69 28.86 -0.53
N ASP A 221 7.09 29.94 0.15
CA ASP A 221 8.38 30.04 0.85
C ASP A 221 8.61 28.90 1.87
N ARG A 222 7.53 28.46 2.53
CA ARG A 222 7.59 27.34 3.48
C ARG A 222 7.98 26.01 2.84
N PHE A 223 7.76 25.85 1.53
CA PHE A 223 8.18 24.68 0.77
C PHE A 223 9.72 24.54 0.80
N LEU A 224 10.43 25.67 0.72
CA LEU A 224 11.89 25.73 0.80
C LEU A 224 12.43 25.35 2.19
N GLY A 225 11.58 25.40 3.23
CA GLY A 225 11.93 24.99 4.59
C GLY A 225 11.83 23.49 4.85
N LEU A 226 11.32 22.68 3.91
CA LEU A 226 11.28 21.23 4.04
C LEU A 226 12.67 20.61 3.81
N LYS A 227 12.89 19.35 4.22
CA LYS A 227 14.14 18.64 3.87
C LYS A 227 14.23 18.49 2.34
N GLU A 228 15.44 18.61 1.78
CA GLU A 228 15.68 18.54 0.33
C GLU A 228 15.09 17.27 -0.30
N GLU A 229 15.28 16.11 0.34
CA GLU A 229 14.70 14.85 -0.13
C GLU A 229 13.17 14.87 -0.15
N GLN A 230 12.54 15.50 0.84
CA GLN A 230 11.09 15.66 0.91
C GLN A 230 10.57 16.69 -0.10
N GLN A 231 11.35 17.74 -0.40
CA GLN A 231 11.03 18.69 -1.47
C GLN A 231 11.05 17.99 -2.83
N ALA A 232 12.14 17.28 -3.15
CA ALA A 232 12.26 16.51 -4.37
C ALA A 232 11.13 15.48 -4.50
N GLY A 233 10.81 14.78 -3.41
CA GLY A 233 9.69 13.84 -3.37
C GLY A 233 8.32 14.48 -3.57
N ALA A 234 8.08 15.63 -2.95
CA ALA A 234 6.83 16.36 -3.12
C ALA A 234 6.67 16.84 -4.56
N MET A 235 7.75 17.28 -5.22
CA MET A 235 7.72 17.68 -6.62
C MET A 235 7.38 16.51 -7.55
N VAL A 236 7.98 15.34 -7.32
CA VAL A 236 7.66 14.12 -8.08
C VAL A 236 6.20 13.71 -7.87
N ALA A 237 5.70 13.76 -6.63
CA ALA A 237 4.33 13.40 -6.34
C ALA A 237 3.32 14.41 -6.92
N LEU A 238 3.63 15.72 -6.90
CA LEU A 238 2.81 16.78 -7.51
C LEU A 238 2.70 16.65 -9.04
N GLN A 239 3.71 16.08 -9.71
CA GLN A 239 3.65 15.81 -11.15
C GLN A 239 2.55 14.80 -11.50
N GLN A 240 2.18 13.92 -10.58
CA GLN A 240 1.12 12.92 -10.76
C GLN A 240 -0.30 13.50 -10.55
N VAL A 241 -0.40 14.74 -10.06
CA VAL A 241 -1.68 15.45 -9.90
C VAL A 241 -2.01 16.20 -11.20
N ASP A 242 -3.29 16.26 -11.54
CA ASP A 242 -3.80 17.05 -12.65
C ASP A 242 -3.33 18.51 -12.58
N VAL A 243 -2.87 19.05 -13.72
CA VAL A 243 -2.33 20.41 -13.87
C VAL A 243 -3.18 21.50 -13.18
N PRO A 244 -4.52 21.57 -13.33
CA PRO A 244 -5.33 22.61 -12.69
C PRO A 244 -5.37 22.50 -11.15
N LEU A 245 -5.13 21.32 -10.59
CA LEU A 245 -5.22 21.09 -9.14
C LEU A 245 -3.91 21.36 -8.40
N ARG A 246 -2.76 21.31 -9.09
CA ARG A 246 -1.43 21.44 -8.46
C ARG A 246 -1.27 22.72 -7.63
N GLN A 247 -1.68 23.87 -8.17
CA GLN A 247 -1.59 25.14 -7.44
C GLN A 247 -2.55 25.17 -6.25
N ALA A 248 -3.79 24.71 -6.43
CA ALA A 248 -4.78 24.67 -5.35
C ALA A 248 -4.35 23.78 -4.17
N VAL A 249 -3.67 22.66 -4.45
CA VAL A 249 -3.06 21.79 -3.43
C VAL A 249 -1.98 22.53 -2.63
N LEU A 250 -1.10 23.27 -3.31
CA LEU A 250 -0.04 24.05 -2.66
C LEU A 250 -0.59 25.23 -1.85
N ASP A 251 -1.60 25.91 -2.37
CA ASP A 251 -2.25 27.04 -1.69
C ASP A 251 -2.95 26.55 -0.40
N GLU A 252 -3.74 25.48 -0.47
CA GLU A 252 -4.38 24.89 0.71
C GLU A 252 -3.34 24.43 1.75
N TRP A 253 -2.26 23.80 1.29
CA TRP A 253 -1.16 23.40 2.15
C TRP A 253 -0.51 24.60 2.85
N ALA A 254 -0.21 25.67 2.10
CA ALA A 254 0.40 26.88 2.65
C ALA A 254 -0.52 27.56 3.68
N ASP A 255 -1.81 27.69 3.38
CA ASP A 255 -2.83 28.28 4.25
C ASP A 255 -2.92 27.54 5.58
N ARG A 256 -3.01 26.21 5.53
CA ARG A 256 -3.10 25.39 6.74
C ARG A 256 -1.81 25.42 7.55
N CYS A 257 -0.66 25.53 6.89
CA CYS A 257 0.61 25.67 7.60
C CYS A 257 0.75 27.04 8.29
N ARG A 258 0.10 28.10 7.79
CA ARG A 258 0.08 29.42 8.45
C ARG A 258 -0.67 29.40 9.78
N GLY A 259 -1.75 28.61 9.89
CA GLY A 259 -2.53 28.45 11.12
C GLY A 259 -1.86 27.64 12.25
N ASN A 260 -0.58 27.26 12.10
CA ASN A 260 0.22 26.45 13.05
C ASN A 260 -0.44 25.16 13.60
N THR A 261 -1.48 24.66 12.93
CA THR A 261 -2.21 23.46 13.38
C THR A 261 -1.47 22.17 12.99
N ILE A 262 -0.56 22.24 12.02
CA ILE A 262 0.10 21.08 11.44
C ILE A 262 1.49 20.90 12.04
N ARG A 263 1.70 19.78 12.75
CA ARG A 263 3.00 19.40 13.32
C ARG A 263 4.00 18.89 12.29
N ASN A 264 3.52 18.21 11.24
CA ASN A 264 4.35 17.66 10.17
C ASN A 264 3.91 18.20 8.80
N PRO A 265 4.50 19.31 8.33
CA PRO A 265 4.09 19.96 7.09
C PRO A 265 4.35 19.10 5.86
N ALA A 266 5.46 18.34 5.82
CA ALA A 266 5.77 17.44 4.72
C ALA A 266 4.74 16.31 4.60
N GLY A 267 4.49 15.59 5.71
CA GLY A 267 3.51 14.50 5.71
C GLY A 267 2.11 14.95 5.32
N TYR A 268 1.70 16.15 5.74
CA TYR A 268 0.42 16.73 5.35
C TYR A 268 0.34 17.06 3.86
N LEU A 269 1.42 17.61 3.26
CA LEU A 269 1.49 17.88 1.82
C LEU A 269 1.29 16.61 1.01
N PHE A 270 2.05 15.56 1.33
CA PHE A 270 1.94 14.27 0.64
C PHE A 270 0.55 13.64 0.79
N GLY A 271 -0.10 13.84 1.95
CA GLY A 271 -1.49 13.42 2.16
C GLY A 271 -2.49 14.17 1.27
N ILE A 272 -2.37 15.49 1.13
CA ILE A 272 -3.23 16.26 0.20
C ILE A 272 -2.96 15.83 -1.25
N ILE A 273 -1.69 15.64 -1.63
CA ILE A 273 -1.33 15.15 -2.96
C ILE A 273 -1.98 13.80 -3.25
N GLN A 274 -1.93 12.85 -2.32
CA GLN A 274 -2.57 11.54 -2.52
C GLN A 274 -4.09 11.66 -2.68
N ARG A 275 -4.73 12.52 -1.90
CA ARG A 275 -6.17 12.80 -2.04
C ARG A 275 -6.49 13.40 -3.40
N ALA A 276 -5.62 14.25 -3.94
CA ALA A 276 -5.78 14.82 -5.27
C ALA A 276 -5.63 13.76 -6.37
N ILE A 277 -4.66 12.85 -6.27
CA ILE A 277 -4.49 11.71 -7.19
C ILE A 277 -5.75 10.82 -7.20
N ARG A 278 -6.40 10.65 -6.04
CA ARG A 278 -7.65 9.88 -5.90
C ARG A 278 -8.90 10.60 -6.41
N GLY A 279 -8.80 11.88 -6.78
CA GLY A 279 -9.95 12.72 -7.12
C GLY A 279 -10.81 13.14 -5.91
N GLU A 280 -10.31 12.98 -4.69
CA GLU A 280 -11.01 13.34 -3.43
C GLU A 280 -10.58 14.71 -2.88
N PHE A 281 -9.84 15.48 -3.68
CA PHE A 281 -9.38 16.81 -3.30
C PHE A 281 -10.45 17.86 -3.57
N ASN A 282 -11.02 18.39 -2.48
CA ASN A 282 -11.91 19.54 -2.49
C ASN A 282 -11.15 20.74 -1.95
N ALA A 283 -10.72 21.64 -2.83
CA ALA A 283 -10.04 22.87 -2.45
C ALA A 283 -10.97 23.69 -1.54
N TRP A 284 -10.62 23.76 -0.25
CA TRP A 284 -11.43 24.45 0.77
C TRP A 284 -11.74 25.92 0.39
N ALA A 285 -10.88 26.55 -0.43
CA ALA A 285 -11.03 27.92 -0.92
C ALA A 285 -12.32 28.17 -1.73
N LYS A 286 -12.93 27.17 -2.38
CA LYS A 286 -14.20 27.36 -3.10
C LYS A 286 -15.44 27.32 -2.20
N GLN A 287 -15.32 26.90 -0.93
CA GLN A 287 -16.44 26.86 0.01
C GLN A 287 -16.53 28.08 0.94
N ALA A 288 -15.42 28.80 1.16
CA ALA A 288 -15.47 30.06 1.91
C ALA A 288 -15.91 31.27 1.06
N GLY A 289 -15.87 31.15 -0.28
CA GLY A 289 -16.23 32.20 -1.23
C GLY A 289 -17.46 31.92 -2.09
N ALA A 290 -18.06 30.73 -2.01
CA ALA A 290 -19.40 30.50 -2.53
C ALA A 290 -20.39 31.00 -1.48
N THR A 291 -20.62 32.32 -1.50
CA THR A 291 -21.88 32.88 -1.04
C THR A 291 -23.01 32.00 -1.55
N ALA A 292 -23.98 31.74 -0.67
CA ALA A 292 -25.24 31.12 -1.04
C ALA A 292 -25.67 31.61 -2.43
N PRO A 293 -25.98 30.72 -3.38
CA PRO A 293 -26.50 31.17 -4.66
C PRO A 293 -27.73 32.05 -4.37
N PRO A 294 -27.90 33.20 -5.06
CA PRO A 294 -29.17 33.91 -4.96
C PRO A 294 -30.23 32.91 -5.41
N THR A 295 -31.19 32.66 -4.52
CA THR A 295 -32.33 31.79 -4.77
C THR A 295 -33.15 32.40 -5.92
N ALA A 296 -32.72 32.16 -7.15
CA ALA A 296 -33.52 32.39 -8.33
C ALA A 296 -34.66 31.38 -8.26
N ALA A 297 -35.86 31.91 -8.05
CA ALA A 297 -37.11 31.18 -8.08
C ALA A 297 -37.17 30.26 -9.31
N ARG A 298 -37.14 28.95 -9.08
CA ARG A 298 -37.63 27.95 -10.03
C ARG A 298 -38.08 26.72 -9.27
N ASP A 299 -39.39 26.67 -9.09
CA ASP A 299 -40.28 25.54 -8.86
C ASP A 299 -39.65 24.22 -8.39
N ALA A 300 -39.74 23.99 -7.09
CA ALA A 300 -39.59 22.68 -6.49
C ALA A 300 -40.79 21.77 -6.86
N PRO A 301 -40.59 20.46 -7.10
CA PRO A 301 -41.70 19.50 -7.12
C PRO A 301 -42.30 19.38 -5.71
N SER A 302 -43.64 19.45 -5.62
CA SER A 302 -44.45 19.38 -4.40
C SER A 302 -44.06 18.22 -3.46
N GLU A 303 -43.54 18.53 -2.26
CA GLU A 303 -43.60 17.61 -1.12
C GLU A 303 -45.04 17.50 -0.64
N ALA A 304 -45.49 16.26 -0.39
CA ALA A 304 -46.81 15.97 0.17
C ALA A 304 -46.95 16.52 1.61
N PRO A 305 -48.15 16.95 2.02
CA PRO A 305 -48.35 17.55 3.34
C PRO A 305 -48.10 16.52 4.44
N ARG A 306 -47.11 16.79 5.29
CA ARG A 306 -46.98 16.09 6.58
C ARG A 306 -48.20 16.47 7.42
N ASN A 307 -49.13 15.52 7.59
CA ASN A 307 -50.23 15.63 8.53
C ASN A 307 -49.67 15.73 9.96
N VAL A 308 -49.41 16.96 10.41
CA VAL A 308 -49.14 17.24 11.82
C VAL A 308 -50.48 17.17 12.54
N VAL A 309 -50.75 16.03 13.19
CA VAL A 309 -51.92 15.87 14.04
C VAL A 309 -51.81 16.87 15.21
N PRO A 310 -52.85 17.67 15.50
CA PRO A 310 -52.82 18.63 16.60
C PRO A 310 -52.48 17.94 17.94
N PRO A 311 -51.63 18.55 18.78
CA PRO A 311 -51.13 17.92 20.01
C PRO A 311 -52.26 17.57 21.00
N GLU A 312 -53.42 18.21 20.88
CA GLU A 312 -54.63 17.94 21.66
C GLU A 312 -55.22 16.56 21.36
N VAL A 313 -55.22 16.14 20.08
CA VAL A 313 -55.75 14.83 19.66
C VAL A 313 -54.81 13.71 20.10
N ALA A 314 -53.50 13.96 20.06
CA ALA A 314 -52.49 13.01 20.57
C ALA A 314 -52.64 12.80 22.08
N LYS A 315 -52.89 13.87 22.85
CA LYS A 315 -53.10 13.77 24.31
C LYS A 315 -54.36 12.99 24.67
N GLN A 316 -55.47 13.23 23.97
CA GLN A 316 -56.72 12.48 24.18
C GLN A 316 -56.56 10.99 23.86
N HIS A 317 -55.78 10.65 22.84
CA HIS A 317 -55.50 9.25 22.51
C HIS A 317 -54.66 8.56 23.59
N ILE A 318 -53.66 9.26 24.15
CA ILE A 318 -52.83 8.74 25.25
C ILE A 318 -53.64 8.55 26.53
N GLU A 319 -54.55 9.47 26.86
CA GLU A 319 -55.47 9.29 28.01
C GLU A 319 -56.38 8.09 27.84
N ARG A 320 -56.93 7.89 26.63
CA ARG A 320 -57.78 6.74 26.33
C ARG A 320 -57.05 5.41 26.48
N LEU A 321 -55.77 5.35 26.10
CA LEU A 321 -54.93 4.17 26.28
C LEU A 321 -54.62 3.89 27.76
N ARG A 322 -54.42 4.95 28.56
CA ARG A 322 -54.20 4.82 30.01
C ARG A 322 -55.44 4.31 30.75
N ASP A 323 -56.62 4.74 30.34
CA ASP A 323 -57.88 4.26 30.93
C ASP A 323 -58.18 2.80 30.61
N LEU A 324 -57.77 2.33 29.42
CA LEU A 324 -57.90 0.92 29.05
C LEU A 324 -56.96 0.02 29.86
N LEU A 325 -55.73 0.47 30.12
CA LEU A 325 -54.74 -0.27 30.93
C LEU A 325 -55.04 -0.26 32.43
N ARG A 326 -55.90 0.66 32.91
CA ARG A 326 -56.33 0.72 34.30
C ARG A 326 -57.59 -0.15 34.58
N LYS A 327 -58.25 -0.63 33.52
CA LYS A 327 -59.43 -1.50 33.59
C LYS A 327 -59.13 -2.98 33.29
N SER A 328 -57.85 -3.33 33.12
CA SER A 328 -57.32 -4.71 33.11
C SER A 328 -56.66 -5.03 34.44
#